data_AF-A0AAX7TN16-F1
#
_entry.id   AF-A0AAX7TN16-F1
#
_cell.length_a   1.000
_cell.length_b   1.000
_cell.length_c   1.000
_cell.angle_alpha   90.00
_cell.angle_beta   90.00
_cell.angle_gamma   90.00
#
_symmetry.space_group_name_H-M   'P 1'
#
loop_
_entity.id
_entity.type
_entity.pdbx_description
1 polymer ?
#
loop_
_entity_poly.entity_id
_entity_poly.type
_entity_poly.pdbx_seq_one_letter_code
_entity_poly.pdbx_strand_id
1 'polypeptide(L)'
;MLLLCAVNYDIIILLVTAIPNHSNCITEKEPGLTFIKLLQEPRAEILQLLQQLLKLQNKLYPFIYGLRHLINSPKIHICVLDLEGDWWLARSLTTGESGYIPSNYVAPSDSIQAEEWYFGKITRRDSERLLLSLENRRGTFLVRESETTKGAYCLSVLDYDNTKGLNVKHYKIRKLDSGGFYITSRTQFNSLQQLVNHYRKHADGLCHSLTDICPVLKPQTQGLAKDAWEIPRESLRLDIKLGQGCFGEVWMGTWNGTTQVAIKTLKPSTMSPEAFLQEAQVMKKLRHEKLVQLYAVVSEEPIYIVTEYMGQGSLLDFLKGDMGKMLRLPQLVDMASQIASGMAYVERMNYVHRDLRAANILVGDNLVCKVADFGLARLIEDNEYTARQGAKFPIKWTAPEAALYGRFTIKSDVWSFGILLTELATKGRVPYPGMVNREVLDQVERGYRMPCPAECPESLHELMLSCWRKEPEERPTFEYLQGFLEDYFTSTEPQYQPGENL
;
A
#
# COMPACT_ATOMS: atom_id res chain seq x y z
N MET A 1 -44.40 -0.39 -47.62
CA MET A 1 -43.70 -1.52 -46.98
C MET A 1 -42.51 -1.91 -47.84
N LEU A 2 -41.38 -1.20 -47.86
CA LEU A 2 -40.76 -0.50 -46.72
C LEU A 2 -40.63 -1.45 -45.53
N LEU A 3 -39.42 -1.90 -45.23
CA LEU A 3 -38.71 -1.32 -44.10
C LEU A 3 -37.23 -1.68 -44.20
N LEU A 4 -36.45 -0.64 -44.46
CA LEU A 4 -35.15 -0.33 -43.87
C LEU A 4 -34.04 -1.37 -44.10
N CYS A 5 -33.12 -1.12 -45.03
CA CYS A 5 -32.05 -0.11 -44.93
C CYS A 5 -31.16 -0.33 -43.71
N ALA A 6 -29.86 -0.40 -44.01
CA ALA A 6 -28.73 -0.45 -43.09
C ALA A 6 -28.77 -1.70 -42.20
N VAL A 7 -27.83 -2.62 -42.30
CA VAL A 7 -26.61 -2.58 -41.49
C VAL A 7 -25.87 -3.87 -41.90
N ASN A 8 -24.58 -3.78 -42.20
CA ASN A 8 -23.60 -4.89 -42.36
C ASN A 8 -22.91 -5.08 -43.73
N TYR A 9 -22.76 -4.03 -44.53
CA TYR A 9 -21.57 -3.94 -45.40
C TYR A 9 -20.42 -3.14 -44.77
N ASP A 10 -20.69 -2.37 -43.71
CA ASP A 10 -19.65 -1.57 -43.01
C ASP A 10 -18.89 -2.33 -41.91
N ILE A 11 -19.34 -3.52 -41.48
CA ILE A 11 -18.63 -4.30 -40.45
C ILE A 11 -17.46 -5.11 -41.04
N ILE A 12 -17.48 -5.42 -42.33
CA ILE A 12 -16.49 -6.33 -42.93
C ILE A 12 -15.26 -5.58 -43.49
N ILE A 13 -15.32 -4.27 -43.69
CA ILE A 13 -14.21 -3.49 -44.25
C ILE A 13 -13.27 -2.91 -43.17
N LEU A 14 -13.66 -2.90 -41.90
CA LEU A 14 -12.88 -2.23 -40.83
C LEU A 14 -11.76 -3.06 -40.17
N LEU A 15 -11.57 -4.33 -40.54
CA LEU A 15 -10.56 -5.20 -39.92
C LEU A 15 -9.26 -5.36 -40.72
N VAL A 16 -9.13 -4.74 -41.90
CA VAL A 16 -7.92 -4.86 -42.74
C VAL A 16 -7.03 -3.60 -42.72
N THR A 17 -7.48 -2.47 -42.18
CA THR A 17 -6.72 -1.21 -42.20
C THR A 17 -6.07 -0.78 -40.87
N ALA A 18 -6.07 -1.63 -39.84
CA ALA A 18 -5.46 -1.30 -38.55
C ALA A 18 -4.44 -2.34 -38.06
N ILE A 19 -3.67 -2.93 -38.99
CA ILE A 19 -2.38 -3.54 -38.65
C ILE A 19 -1.31 -2.48 -38.96
N PRO A 20 -0.77 -1.75 -37.97
CA PRO A 20 0.52 -1.13 -38.17
C PRO A 20 1.51 -2.26 -38.41
N ASN A 21 2.30 -2.16 -39.49
CA ASN A 21 3.37 -3.08 -39.85
C ASN A 21 4.47 -3.16 -38.76
N HIS A 22 4.17 -3.84 -37.65
CA HIS A 22 5.15 -4.37 -36.70
C HIS A 22 4.94 -5.89 -36.60
N SER A 23 5.11 -6.54 -37.74
CA SER A 23 5.16 -8.00 -37.88
C SER A 23 6.45 -8.54 -37.27
N ASN A 24 6.36 -9.09 -36.06
CA ASN A 24 7.30 -10.11 -35.55
C ASN A 24 6.65 -11.11 -34.56
N CYS A 25 5.33 -11.06 -34.35
CA CYS A 25 4.62 -11.98 -33.43
C CYS A 25 3.83 -13.11 -34.11
N ILE A 26 3.96 -13.30 -35.43
CA ILE A 26 3.25 -14.36 -36.14
C ILE A 26 4.29 -15.38 -36.63
N THR A 27 4.45 -16.48 -35.91
CA THR A 27 5.00 -17.70 -36.51
C THR A 27 3.92 -18.30 -37.41
N GLU A 28 4.22 -18.41 -38.70
CA GLU A 28 3.39 -19.03 -39.72
C GLU A 28 2.79 -20.37 -39.26
N LYS A 29 1.47 -20.39 -39.07
CA LYS A 29 0.55 -21.39 -39.62
C LYS A 29 -0.89 -20.91 -39.37
N GLU A 30 -1.63 -20.75 -40.48
CA GLU A 30 -3.09 -20.59 -40.56
C GLU A 30 -3.77 -19.24 -40.20
N PRO A 31 -3.58 -18.17 -41.00
CA PRO A 31 -4.60 -17.11 -41.09
C PRO A 31 -5.71 -17.44 -42.11
N GLY A 32 -5.46 -18.37 -43.04
CA GLY A 32 -6.36 -18.64 -44.18
C GLY A 32 -7.56 -19.54 -43.90
N LEU A 33 -7.45 -20.50 -42.95
CA LEU A 33 -8.55 -21.44 -42.67
C LEU A 33 -9.66 -20.84 -41.79
N THR A 34 -9.33 -19.86 -40.92
CA THR A 34 -10.27 -19.30 -39.94
C THR A 34 -11.31 -18.39 -40.58
N PHE A 35 -10.95 -17.70 -41.68
CA PHE A 35 -11.85 -16.76 -42.37
C PHE A 35 -12.96 -17.45 -43.15
N ILE A 36 -12.69 -18.64 -43.71
CA ILE A 36 -13.67 -19.40 -44.49
C ILE A 36 -14.75 -20.01 -43.58
N LYS A 37 -14.41 -20.37 -42.33
CA LYS A 37 -15.37 -20.89 -41.34
C LYS A 37 -16.34 -19.83 -40.83
N LEU A 38 -15.90 -18.58 -40.63
CA LEU A 38 -16.74 -17.49 -40.10
C LEU A 38 -17.94 -17.12 -41.00
N LEU A 39 -17.90 -17.47 -42.29
CA LEU A 39 -19.00 -17.24 -43.23
C LEU A 39 -20.08 -18.33 -43.21
N GLN A 40 -19.85 -19.45 -42.52
CA GLN A 40 -20.75 -20.62 -42.52
C GLN A 40 -21.45 -20.90 -41.18
N GLU A 41 -21.09 -20.21 -40.09
CA GLU A 41 -21.61 -20.50 -38.74
C GLU A 41 -22.79 -19.59 -38.33
N PRO A 42 -23.68 -20.05 -37.43
CA PRO A 42 -24.79 -19.25 -36.89
C PRO A 42 -24.29 -17.99 -36.15
N ARG A 43 -25.08 -16.89 -36.16
CA ARG A 43 -24.74 -15.60 -35.54
C ARG A 43 -24.23 -15.68 -34.09
N ALA A 44 -24.69 -16.66 -33.30
CA ALA A 44 -24.27 -16.85 -31.92
C ALA A 44 -22.81 -17.33 -31.80
N GLU A 45 -22.37 -18.21 -32.70
CA GLU A 45 -21.01 -18.74 -32.73
C GLU A 45 -20.02 -17.71 -33.29
N ILE A 46 -20.44 -16.88 -34.25
CA ILE A 46 -19.66 -15.72 -34.72
C ILE A 46 -19.43 -14.73 -33.58
N LEU A 47 -20.42 -14.48 -32.73
CA LEU A 47 -20.28 -13.61 -31.56
C LEU A 47 -19.32 -14.20 -30.52
N GLN A 48 -19.35 -15.52 -30.34
CA GLN A 48 -18.46 -16.23 -29.42
C GLN A 48 -17.01 -16.26 -29.93
N LEU A 49 -16.82 -16.44 -31.24
CA LEU A 49 -15.54 -16.31 -31.94
C LEU A 49 -15.01 -14.87 -31.91
N LEU A 50 -15.86 -13.86 -32.11
CA LEU A 50 -15.49 -12.46 -31.98
C LEU A 50 -15.11 -12.12 -30.54
N GLN A 51 -15.82 -12.64 -29.53
CA GLN A 51 -15.43 -12.49 -28.12
C GLN A 51 -14.11 -13.19 -27.80
N GLN A 52 -13.85 -14.37 -28.38
CA GLN A 52 -12.55 -15.05 -28.28
C GLN A 52 -11.45 -14.27 -28.99
N LEU A 53 -11.71 -13.71 -30.17
CA LEU A 53 -10.78 -12.87 -30.93
C LEU A 53 -10.50 -11.54 -30.22
N LEU A 54 -11.49 -10.89 -29.61
CA LEU A 54 -11.32 -9.70 -28.76
C LEU A 54 -10.52 -10.04 -27.48
N LYS A 55 -10.76 -11.21 -26.88
CA LYS A 55 -9.93 -11.71 -25.77
C LYS A 55 -8.49 -11.99 -26.22
N LEU A 56 -8.28 -12.53 -27.42
CA LEU A 56 -6.96 -12.73 -28.02
C LEU A 56 -6.28 -11.39 -28.37
N GLN A 57 -7.04 -10.41 -28.87
CA GLN A 57 -6.54 -9.06 -29.18
C GLN A 57 -6.04 -8.38 -27.90
N ASN A 58 -6.79 -8.50 -26.79
CA ASN A 58 -6.35 -8.03 -25.46
C ASN A 58 -5.14 -8.78 -24.90
N LYS A 59 -4.87 -10.01 -25.35
CA LYS A 59 -3.66 -10.80 -24.99
C LYS A 59 -2.42 -10.46 -25.84
N LEU A 60 -2.59 -9.72 -26.94
CA LEU A 60 -1.52 -9.44 -27.92
C LEU A 60 -0.97 -8.01 -27.84
N TYR A 61 -1.49 -7.16 -26.96
CA TYR A 61 -0.93 -5.81 -26.79
C TYR A 61 0.46 -5.87 -26.17
N PRO A 62 1.44 -5.11 -26.68
CA PRO A 62 2.75 -5.03 -26.06
C PRO A 62 2.60 -4.37 -24.68
N PHE A 63 3.01 -5.07 -23.64
CA PHE A 63 3.23 -4.48 -22.32
C PHE A 63 4.70 -4.11 -22.19
N ILE A 64 4.98 -3.12 -21.37
CA ILE A 64 6.33 -2.84 -20.90
C ILE A 64 6.47 -3.51 -19.55
N TYR A 65 7.36 -4.50 -19.48
CA TYR A 65 7.88 -5.04 -18.24
C TYR A 65 9.08 -4.19 -17.81
N GLY A 66 8.95 -3.62 -16.64
CA GLY A 66 9.95 -2.78 -16.02
C GLY A 66 9.36 -2.32 -14.71
N LEU A 67 10.19 -2.09 -13.71
CA LEU A 67 9.71 -1.57 -12.45
C LEU A 67 8.95 -0.26 -12.71
N ARG A 68 7.61 -0.35 -12.65
CA ARG A 68 6.72 0.80 -12.75
C ARG A 68 7.26 1.84 -11.79
N HIS A 69 7.62 3.01 -12.31
CA HIS A 69 8.13 4.15 -11.56
C HIS A 69 9.61 4.15 -11.13
N LEU A 70 10.44 3.19 -11.53
CA LEU A 70 11.90 3.32 -11.35
C LEU A 70 12.56 4.00 -12.56
N ILE A 71 13.11 5.19 -12.29
CA ILE A 71 13.81 6.02 -13.26
C ILE A 71 14.98 5.23 -13.88
N ASN A 72 15.08 5.25 -15.21
CA ASN A 72 16.13 4.58 -16.00
C ASN A 72 16.19 3.05 -15.90
N SER A 73 15.12 2.36 -15.46
CA SER A 73 15.09 0.89 -15.55
C SER A 73 14.94 0.43 -17.00
N PRO A 74 15.65 -0.65 -17.43
CA PRO A 74 15.50 -1.19 -18.78
C PRO A 74 14.04 -1.65 -18.99
N LYS A 75 13.36 -1.00 -19.94
CA LYS A 75 12.00 -1.35 -20.37
C LYS A 75 12.10 -2.56 -21.30
N ILE A 76 11.56 -3.69 -20.87
CA ILE A 76 11.49 -4.93 -21.66
C ILE A 76 10.10 -5.02 -22.25
N HIS A 77 9.99 -5.05 -23.58
CA HIS A 77 8.71 -5.29 -24.21
C HIS A 77 8.34 -6.77 -24.07
N ILE A 78 7.12 -7.01 -23.61
CA ILE A 78 6.58 -8.35 -23.34
C ILE A 78 5.20 -8.51 -23.97
N CYS A 79 4.82 -9.75 -24.24
CA CYS A 79 3.46 -10.15 -24.58
C CYS A 79 2.88 -10.96 -23.42
N VAL A 80 1.71 -10.56 -22.90
CA VAL A 80 1.08 -11.24 -21.75
C VAL A 80 0.15 -12.34 -22.25
N LEU A 81 0.49 -13.58 -21.93
CA LEU A 81 -0.22 -14.78 -22.39
C LEU A 81 -1.43 -15.11 -21.50
N ASP A 82 -1.33 -14.77 -20.22
CA ASP A 82 -2.35 -15.00 -19.19
C ASP A 82 -2.42 -13.83 -18.19
N LEU A 83 -3.63 -13.32 -17.96
CA LEU A 83 -3.93 -12.13 -17.15
C LEU A 83 -4.57 -12.48 -15.79
N GLU A 84 -4.59 -13.76 -15.40
CA GLU A 84 -5.24 -14.17 -14.16
C GLU A 84 -4.34 -13.98 -12.93
N GLY A 85 -4.91 -13.31 -11.92
CA GLY A 85 -4.30 -13.14 -10.60
C GLY A 85 -3.16 -12.13 -10.55
N ASP A 86 -2.31 -12.30 -9.54
CA ASP A 86 -1.23 -11.37 -9.19
C ASP A 86 0.06 -11.59 -10.02
N TRP A 87 0.22 -12.78 -10.59
CA TRP A 87 1.39 -13.21 -11.37
C TRP A 87 0.96 -13.66 -12.77
N TRP A 88 1.34 -12.89 -13.77
CA TRP A 88 0.94 -13.10 -15.16
C TRP A 88 1.98 -13.91 -15.92
N LEU A 89 1.54 -14.82 -16.79
CA LEU A 89 2.44 -15.50 -17.71
C LEU A 89 2.73 -14.57 -18.88
N ALA A 90 4.00 -14.26 -19.12
CA ALA A 90 4.42 -13.36 -20.19
C ALA A 90 5.60 -13.93 -20.98
N ARG A 91 5.76 -13.43 -22.21
CA ARG A 91 6.87 -13.73 -23.11
C ARG A 91 7.61 -12.47 -23.47
N SER A 92 8.93 -12.47 -23.28
CA SER A 92 9.82 -11.40 -23.71
C SER A 92 9.85 -11.31 -25.23
N LEU A 93 9.59 -10.12 -25.78
CA LEU A 93 9.69 -9.88 -27.23
C LEU A 93 11.14 -9.74 -27.68
N THR A 94 12.07 -9.45 -26.75
CA THR A 94 13.49 -9.30 -27.05
C THR A 94 14.24 -10.64 -27.00
N THR A 95 13.98 -11.48 -25.99
CA THR A 95 14.70 -12.75 -25.78
C THR A 95 13.90 -13.97 -26.25
N GLY A 96 12.59 -13.83 -26.45
CA GLY A 96 11.69 -14.93 -26.80
C GLY A 96 11.33 -15.86 -25.63
N GLU A 97 11.96 -15.69 -24.47
CA GLU A 97 11.75 -16.48 -23.26
C GLU A 97 10.38 -16.19 -22.62
N SER A 98 9.78 -17.20 -21.98
CA SER A 98 8.50 -17.08 -21.29
C SER A 98 8.64 -17.39 -19.81
N GLY A 99 7.88 -16.69 -18.96
CA GLY A 99 7.92 -16.87 -17.51
C GLY A 99 6.83 -16.07 -16.80
N TYR A 100 6.66 -16.32 -15.50
CA TYR A 100 5.74 -15.55 -14.68
C TYR A 100 6.37 -14.23 -14.23
N ILE A 101 5.56 -13.18 -14.28
CA ILE A 101 5.95 -11.83 -13.88
C ILE A 101 4.90 -11.24 -12.94
N PRO A 102 5.30 -10.35 -12.03
CA PRO A 102 4.35 -9.64 -11.18
C PRO A 102 3.52 -8.66 -12.00
N SER A 103 2.20 -8.76 -11.91
CA SER A 103 1.24 -7.94 -12.67
C SER A 103 1.33 -6.43 -12.37
N ASN A 104 1.75 -6.06 -11.17
CA ASN A 104 1.94 -4.66 -10.77
C ASN A 104 3.23 -4.02 -11.34
N TYR A 105 4.05 -4.78 -12.06
CA TYR A 105 5.27 -4.31 -12.73
C TYR A 105 5.07 -4.09 -14.22
N VAL A 106 3.84 -4.18 -14.72
CA VAL A 106 3.56 -4.01 -16.14
C VAL A 106 2.55 -2.90 -16.39
N ALA A 107 2.79 -2.17 -17.49
CA ALA A 107 1.81 -1.26 -18.06
C ALA A 107 1.65 -1.55 -19.55
N PRO A 108 0.45 -1.34 -20.13
CA PRO A 108 0.30 -1.29 -21.58
C PRO A 108 1.23 -0.20 -22.15
N SER A 109 1.95 -0.50 -23.23
CA SER A 109 3.08 0.32 -23.70
C SER A 109 2.71 1.79 -24.00
N ASP A 110 1.51 2.02 -24.51
CA ASP A 110 1.04 3.36 -24.93
C ASP A 110 0.12 4.03 -23.89
N SER A 111 0.08 3.50 -22.67
CA SER A 111 -0.78 4.00 -21.61
C SER A 111 -0.08 5.03 -20.72
N ILE A 112 -0.85 5.90 -20.07
CA ILE A 112 -0.34 6.81 -19.05
C ILE A 112 0.37 6.07 -17.91
N GLN A 113 0.00 4.82 -17.65
CA GLN A 113 0.62 3.98 -16.63
C GLN A 113 2.04 3.52 -16.98
N ALA A 114 2.49 3.69 -18.23
CA ALA A 114 3.86 3.43 -18.65
C ALA A 114 4.81 4.63 -18.43
N GLU A 115 4.25 5.80 -18.09
CA GLU A 115 5.00 7.00 -17.79
C GLU A 115 5.61 6.93 -16.39
N GLU A 116 6.91 7.19 -16.29
CA GLU A 116 7.67 7.09 -15.02
C GLU A 116 7.19 8.11 -13.97
N TRP A 117 6.69 9.25 -14.42
CA TRP A 117 6.18 10.33 -13.58
C TRP A 117 4.71 10.16 -13.17
N TYR A 118 4.00 9.14 -13.69
CA TYR A 118 2.61 8.89 -13.34
C TYR A 118 2.49 7.85 -12.23
N PHE A 119 1.91 8.21 -11.09
CA PHE A 119 1.87 7.41 -9.87
C PHE A 119 0.48 6.81 -9.58
N GLY A 120 -0.47 6.95 -10.52
CA GLY A 120 -1.81 6.40 -10.35
C GLY A 120 -2.53 6.96 -9.13
N LYS A 121 -3.06 6.08 -8.28
CA LYS A 121 -3.95 6.39 -7.16
C LYS A 121 -3.22 6.67 -5.84
N ILE A 122 -2.01 7.20 -5.89
CA ILE A 122 -1.33 7.66 -4.67
C ILE A 122 -2.09 8.84 -4.04
N THR A 123 -2.19 8.85 -2.71
CA THR A 123 -2.84 9.93 -1.96
C THR A 123 -2.04 11.21 -2.04
N ARG A 124 -2.67 12.36 -1.72
CA ARG A 124 -1.96 13.63 -1.56
C ARG A 124 -0.82 13.48 -0.55
N ARG A 125 -1.11 12.90 0.61
CA ARG A 125 -0.16 12.78 1.71
C ARG A 125 1.01 11.86 1.38
N ASP A 126 0.76 10.71 0.77
CA ASP A 126 1.83 9.82 0.33
C ASP A 126 2.68 10.47 -0.78
N SER A 127 2.05 11.26 -1.68
CA SER A 127 2.80 12.04 -2.67
C SER A 127 3.70 13.11 -2.04
N GLU A 128 3.20 13.80 -1.00
CA GLU A 128 4.00 14.77 -0.24
C GLU A 128 5.17 14.08 0.46
N ARG A 129 4.96 12.91 1.08
CA ARG A 129 6.01 12.14 1.75
C ARG A 129 7.14 11.74 0.80
N LEU A 130 6.80 11.26 -0.40
CA LEU A 130 7.80 10.90 -1.41
C LEU A 130 8.56 12.12 -1.90
N LEU A 131 7.86 13.23 -2.16
CA LEU A 131 8.46 14.47 -2.67
C LEU A 131 9.33 15.18 -1.62
N LEU A 132 8.93 15.17 -0.34
CA LEU A 132 9.67 15.80 0.76
C LEU A 132 10.91 15.02 1.23
N SER A 133 11.26 13.91 0.55
CA SER A 133 12.54 13.24 0.78
C SER A 133 13.70 14.23 0.59
N LEU A 134 14.67 14.19 1.51
CA LEU A 134 15.82 15.11 1.53
C LEU A 134 16.72 15.00 0.30
N GLU A 135 16.64 13.89 -0.43
CA GLU A 135 17.40 13.66 -1.66
C GLU A 135 16.82 14.41 -2.87
N ASN A 136 15.53 14.78 -2.80
CA ASN A 136 14.85 15.45 -3.89
C ASN A 136 15.23 16.93 -3.97
N ARG A 137 15.16 17.47 -5.19
CA ARG A 137 15.51 18.85 -5.49
C ARG A 137 14.27 19.66 -5.85
N ARG A 138 14.34 20.97 -5.69
CA ARG A 138 13.26 21.87 -6.12
C ARG A 138 12.88 21.58 -7.59
N GLY A 139 11.57 21.49 -7.85
CA GLY A 139 11.03 21.10 -9.15
C GLY A 139 10.83 19.59 -9.35
N THR A 140 11.27 18.73 -8.40
CA THR A 140 10.94 17.30 -8.43
C THR A 140 9.42 17.13 -8.40
N PHE A 141 8.89 16.24 -9.24
CA PHE A 141 7.44 16.15 -9.45
C PHE A 141 6.90 14.74 -9.69
N LEU A 142 5.59 14.62 -9.56
CA LEU A 142 4.80 13.46 -9.99
C LEU A 142 3.40 13.89 -10.42
N VAL A 143 2.74 13.04 -11.22
CA VAL A 143 1.31 13.17 -11.56
C VAL A 143 0.55 11.99 -10.97
N ARG A 144 -0.62 12.26 -10.40
CA ARG A 144 -1.49 11.28 -9.76
C ARG A 144 -2.96 11.54 -10.09
N GLU A 145 -3.83 10.59 -9.81
CA GLU A 145 -5.28 10.79 -9.85
C GLU A 145 -5.70 11.80 -8.78
N SER A 146 -6.74 12.60 -9.09
CA SER A 146 -7.30 13.55 -8.13
C SER A 146 -8.22 12.84 -7.15
N GLU A 147 -7.95 12.97 -5.85
CA GLU A 147 -8.80 12.43 -4.78
C GLU A 147 -10.14 13.18 -4.66
N THR A 148 -10.14 14.47 -4.98
CA THR A 148 -11.32 15.33 -4.83
C THR A 148 -12.22 15.34 -6.06
N THR A 149 -11.76 14.86 -7.22
CA THR A 149 -12.53 14.91 -8.46
C THR A 149 -12.25 13.71 -9.34
N LYS A 150 -13.24 12.83 -9.41
CA LYS A 150 -13.18 11.60 -10.20
C LYS A 150 -12.87 11.91 -11.67
N GLY A 151 -11.86 11.24 -12.21
CA GLY A 151 -11.42 11.39 -13.61
C GLY A 151 -10.53 12.60 -13.88
N ALA A 152 -10.27 13.46 -12.88
CA ALA A 152 -9.25 14.50 -12.97
C ALA A 152 -7.90 13.99 -12.44
N TYR A 153 -6.84 14.74 -12.73
CA TYR A 153 -5.48 14.44 -12.29
C TYR A 153 -4.93 15.59 -11.42
N CYS A 154 -3.79 15.35 -10.78
CA CYS A 154 -3.08 16.34 -9.98
C CYS A 154 -1.58 16.26 -10.29
N LEU A 155 -0.98 17.40 -10.60
CA LEU A 155 0.47 17.59 -10.64
C LEU A 155 0.93 18.04 -9.26
N SER A 156 1.86 17.30 -8.66
CA SER A 156 2.45 17.63 -7.35
C SER A 156 3.92 17.96 -7.55
N VAL A 157 4.37 19.12 -7.05
CA VAL A 157 5.72 19.66 -7.31
C VAL A 157 6.37 20.08 -6.00
N LEU A 158 7.60 19.62 -5.78
CA LEU A 158 8.45 20.04 -4.66
C LEU A 158 8.92 21.48 -4.87
N ASP A 159 8.68 22.32 -3.87
CA ASP A 159 9.05 23.72 -3.84
C ASP A 159 9.78 24.08 -2.54
N TYR A 160 10.35 25.28 -2.52
CA TYR A 160 10.94 25.85 -1.32
C TYR A 160 10.51 27.30 -1.20
N ASP A 161 10.05 27.67 0.00
CA ASP A 161 9.76 29.06 0.36
C ASP A 161 10.53 29.46 1.62
N ASN A 162 10.93 30.72 1.72
CA ASN A 162 11.70 31.25 2.86
C ASN A 162 10.91 31.20 4.18
N THR A 163 9.58 31.20 4.13
CA THR A 163 8.75 31.16 5.35
C THR A 163 8.44 29.73 5.79
N LYS A 164 8.11 28.85 4.85
CA LYS A 164 7.67 27.46 5.13
C LYS A 164 8.78 26.42 5.03
N GLY A 165 9.92 26.78 4.44
CA GLY A 165 10.95 25.84 4.05
C GLY A 165 10.50 24.96 2.87
N LEU A 166 10.97 23.70 2.88
CA LEU A 166 10.61 22.70 1.88
C LEU A 166 9.11 22.39 1.97
N ASN A 167 8.39 22.49 0.85
CA ASN A 167 6.95 22.25 0.79
C ASN A 167 6.54 21.67 -0.57
N VAL A 168 5.32 21.16 -0.68
CA VAL A 168 4.79 20.59 -1.93
C VAL A 168 3.58 21.39 -2.37
N LYS A 169 3.52 21.74 -3.65
CA LYS A 169 2.39 22.43 -4.26
C LYS A 169 1.63 21.51 -5.20
N HIS A 170 0.31 21.56 -5.12
CA HIS A 170 -0.60 20.73 -5.90
C HIS A 170 -1.39 21.57 -6.90
N TYR A 171 -1.32 21.18 -8.17
CA TYR A 171 -2.03 21.81 -9.27
C TYR A 171 -3.01 20.80 -9.85
N LYS A 172 -4.30 21.16 -9.84
CA LYS A 172 -5.34 20.30 -10.38
C LYS A 172 -5.29 20.34 -11.91
N ILE A 173 -5.15 19.18 -12.53
CA ILE A 173 -5.22 19.02 -13.98
C ILE A 173 -6.66 18.62 -14.32
N ARG A 174 -7.34 19.51 -15.05
CA ARG A 174 -8.71 19.29 -15.49
C ARG A 174 -8.71 18.66 -16.88
N LYS A 175 -9.73 17.85 -17.14
CA LYS A 175 -10.00 17.26 -18.45
C LYS A 175 -11.10 18.06 -19.15
N LEU A 176 -10.92 18.37 -20.43
CA LEU A 176 -11.94 19.00 -21.27
C LEU A 176 -12.91 17.96 -21.83
N ASP A 177 -14.16 18.35 -22.04
CA ASP A 177 -15.18 17.48 -22.64
C ASP A 177 -14.82 17.09 -24.09
N SER A 178 -14.15 17.98 -24.82
CA SER A 178 -13.65 17.76 -26.18
C SER A 178 -12.44 16.83 -26.27
N GLY A 179 -11.93 16.33 -25.14
CA GLY A 179 -10.62 15.69 -25.06
C GLY A 179 -9.51 16.74 -24.93
N GLY A 180 -8.63 16.55 -23.95
CA GLY A 180 -7.53 17.48 -23.63
C GLY A 180 -7.42 17.75 -22.13
N PHE A 181 -6.29 18.34 -21.74
CA PHE A 181 -5.87 18.56 -20.35
C PHE A 181 -5.34 19.96 -20.16
N TYR A 182 -5.59 20.56 -19.00
CA TYR A 182 -5.06 21.88 -18.65
C TYR A 182 -4.96 22.08 -17.13
N ILE A 183 -4.08 23.00 -16.72
CA ILE A 183 -4.00 23.52 -15.35
C ILE A 183 -4.65 24.91 -15.33
N THR A 184 -4.22 25.80 -16.22
CA THR A 184 -4.86 27.08 -16.53
C THR A 184 -5.58 26.99 -17.88
N SER A 185 -6.73 27.64 -18.03
CA SER A 185 -7.51 27.58 -19.27
C SER A 185 -6.80 28.22 -20.48
N ARG A 186 -5.74 29.00 -20.22
CA ARG A 186 -4.90 29.68 -21.22
C ARG A 186 -4.02 28.71 -22.02
N THR A 187 -3.57 27.63 -21.40
CA THR A 187 -2.67 26.63 -22.00
C THR A 187 -3.26 25.23 -21.88
N GLN A 188 -3.63 24.66 -23.03
CA GLN A 188 -4.30 23.37 -23.15
C GLN A 188 -3.42 22.38 -23.92
N PHE A 189 -3.52 21.11 -23.56
CA PHE A 189 -2.70 20.04 -24.10
C PHE A 189 -3.58 18.87 -24.53
N ASN A 190 -3.20 18.15 -25.58
CA ASN A 190 -3.97 16.99 -26.04
C ASN A 190 -3.73 15.76 -25.17
N SER A 191 -2.58 15.70 -24.48
CA SER A 191 -2.22 14.61 -23.57
C SER A 191 -1.46 15.11 -22.34
N LEU A 192 -1.43 14.30 -21.28
CA LEU A 192 -0.65 14.59 -20.08
C LEU A 192 0.87 14.62 -20.38
N GLN A 193 1.34 13.81 -21.33
CA GLN A 193 2.74 13.83 -21.80
C GLN A 193 3.12 15.21 -22.35
N GLN A 194 2.25 15.81 -23.17
CA GLN A 194 2.50 17.15 -23.71
C GLN A 194 2.51 18.22 -22.60
N LEU A 195 1.58 18.10 -21.65
CA LEU A 195 1.52 18.97 -20.47
C LEU A 195 2.83 18.90 -19.67
N VAL A 196 3.30 17.70 -19.33
CA VAL A 196 4.55 17.51 -18.57
C VAL A 196 5.75 18.05 -19.36
N ASN A 197 5.85 17.73 -20.64
CA ASN A 197 6.96 18.20 -21.48
C ASN A 197 7.01 19.74 -21.61
N HIS A 198 5.86 20.41 -21.64
CA HIS A 198 5.77 21.87 -21.60
C HIS A 198 6.32 22.42 -20.28
N TYR A 199 5.80 21.92 -19.16
CA TYR A 199 6.18 22.43 -17.83
C TYR A 199 7.59 22.04 -17.40
N ARG A 200 8.23 21.07 -18.05
CA ARG A 200 9.67 20.81 -17.93
C ARG A 200 10.52 21.92 -18.56
N LYS A 201 10.04 22.55 -19.63
CA LYS A 201 10.76 23.62 -20.35
C LYS A 201 10.45 25.01 -19.78
N HIS A 202 9.20 25.24 -19.38
CA HIS A 202 8.72 26.55 -18.95
C HIS A 202 7.87 26.41 -17.68
N ALA A 203 8.16 27.20 -16.64
CA ALA A 203 7.35 27.18 -15.42
C ALA A 203 5.91 27.63 -15.68
N ASP A 204 5.73 28.65 -16.53
CA ASP A 204 4.43 29.11 -17.05
C ASP A 204 3.34 29.21 -15.96
N GLY A 205 3.70 29.94 -14.89
CA GLY A 205 2.88 30.15 -13.70
C GLY A 205 3.13 29.15 -12.56
N LEU A 206 3.61 27.94 -12.83
CA LEU A 206 3.96 26.99 -11.76
C LEU A 206 5.04 27.58 -10.84
N CYS A 207 5.06 27.11 -9.60
CA CYS A 207 6.04 27.52 -8.61
C CYS A 207 7.50 27.27 -9.01
N HIS A 208 7.73 26.29 -9.89
CA HIS A 208 9.02 25.98 -10.47
C HIS A 208 8.80 25.15 -11.75
N SER A 209 9.74 25.23 -12.71
CA SER A 209 9.77 24.30 -13.84
C SER A 209 9.97 22.87 -13.34
N LEU A 210 9.40 21.89 -14.03
CA LEU A 210 9.53 20.48 -13.66
C LEU A 210 10.94 19.98 -13.98
N THR A 211 11.65 19.45 -12.99
CA THR A 211 13.06 19.03 -13.12
C THR A 211 13.15 17.50 -13.18
N ASP A 212 13.25 16.89 -12.01
CA ASP A 212 13.45 15.47 -11.80
C ASP A 212 12.12 14.76 -11.54
N ILE A 213 12.01 13.51 -11.99
CA ILE A 213 10.87 12.67 -11.64
C ILE A 213 11.05 12.24 -10.18
N CYS A 214 9.98 12.22 -9.40
CA CYS A 214 10.04 11.71 -8.03
C CYS A 214 10.55 10.25 -8.06
N PRO A 215 11.62 9.91 -7.31
CA PRO A 215 12.06 8.53 -7.20
C PRO A 215 11.00 7.67 -6.54
N VAL A 216 10.84 6.42 -6.99
CA VAL A 216 9.90 5.46 -6.39
C VAL A 216 10.65 4.21 -5.95
N LEU A 217 10.28 3.72 -4.78
CA LEU A 217 10.71 2.42 -4.28
C LEU A 217 10.07 1.31 -5.12
N LYS A 218 10.78 0.19 -5.29
CA LYS A 218 10.25 -0.96 -6.01
C LYS A 218 8.92 -1.38 -5.37
N PRO A 219 7.80 -1.45 -6.12
CA PRO A 219 6.54 -1.90 -5.55
C PRO A 219 6.71 -3.34 -5.07
N GLN A 220 6.10 -3.69 -3.94
CA GLN A 220 6.17 -5.08 -3.45
C GLN A 220 5.34 -6.00 -4.32
N THR A 221 5.82 -7.21 -4.56
CA THR A 221 5.06 -8.25 -5.26
C THR A 221 3.99 -8.82 -4.34
N GLN A 222 2.87 -9.25 -4.92
CA GLN A 222 1.85 -9.97 -4.16
C GLN A 222 2.31 -11.42 -3.97
N GLY A 223 2.92 -11.71 -2.81
CA GLY A 223 3.60 -12.97 -2.53
C GLY A 223 5.01 -13.02 -3.14
N LEU A 224 5.72 -14.13 -2.87
CA LEU A 224 7.11 -14.33 -3.31
C LEU A 224 7.21 -14.76 -4.79
N ALA A 225 6.29 -15.60 -5.22
CA ALA A 225 6.12 -16.07 -6.60
C ALA A 225 4.71 -16.61 -6.78
N LYS A 226 4.35 -16.96 -8.02
CA LYS A 226 3.11 -17.66 -8.31
C LYS A 226 3.02 -18.94 -7.48
N ASP A 227 1.91 -19.09 -6.76
CA ASP A 227 1.57 -20.23 -5.91
C ASP A 227 2.54 -20.52 -4.74
N ALA A 228 3.48 -19.62 -4.45
CA ALA A 228 4.45 -19.75 -3.35
C ALA A 228 3.83 -19.34 -2.00
N TRP A 229 2.96 -20.18 -1.44
CA TRP A 229 2.30 -19.95 -0.15
C TRP A 229 2.85 -20.83 0.97
N GLU A 230 2.67 -22.14 0.88
CA GLU A 230 3.37 -23.09 1.73
C GLU A 230 4.68 -23.43 1.04
N ILE A 231 5.78 -22.95 1.61
CA ILE A 231 7.10 -23.09 1.02
C ILE A 231 7.94 -24.09 1.80
N PRO A 232 8.85 -24.80 1.12
CA PRO A 232 9.71 -25.76 1.78
C PRO A 232 10.79 -25.01 2.60
N ARG A 233 11.22 -25.56 3.74
CA ARG A 233 12.02 -24.85 4.76
C ARG A 233 13.43 -24.49 4.27
N GLU A 234 14.04 -25.41 3.55
CA GLU A 234 15.33 -25.30 2.85
C GLU A 234 15.41 -24.17 1.81
N SER A 235 14.28 -23.63 1.33
CA SER A 235 14.20 -22.43 0.51
C SER A 235 14.51 -21.16 1.29
N LEU A 236 14.53 -21.23 2.63
CA LEU A 236 14.82 -20.13 3.53
C LEU A 236 16.18 -20.29 4.18
N ARG A 237 16.98 -19.22 4.13
CA ARG A 237 18.21 -19.10 4.91
C ARG A 237 18.01 -18.06 6.01
N LEU A 238 18.24 -18.46 7.26
CA LEU A 238 18.26 -17.54 8.41
C LEU A 238 19.64 -16.87 8.48
N ASP A 239 19.69 -15.55 8.35
CA ASP A 239 20.94 -14.81 8.24
C ASP A 239 21.28 -14.08 9.57
N ILE A 240 20.43 -13.14 10.00
CA ILE A 240 20.69 -12.32 11.21
C ILE A 240 19.50 -12.41 12.16
N LYS A 241 19.74 -12.74 13.43
CA LYS A 241 18.69 -12.69 14.46
C LYS A 241 18.34 -11.24 14.77
N LEU A 242 17.08 -10.85 14.50
CA LEU A 242 16.56 -9.50 14.72
C LEU A 242 15.99 -9.32 16.12
N GLY A 243 15.39 -10.38 16.67
CA GLY A 243 14.75 -10.30 17.98
C GLY A 243 14.33 -11.64 18.53
N GLN A 244 13.96 -11.62 19.81
CA GLN A 244 13.40 -12.78 20.50
C GLN A 244 12.18 -12.35 21.28
N GLY A 245 11.04 -12.94 20.94
CA GLY A 245 9.77 -12.73 21.62
C GLY A 245 9.44 -13.87 22.58
N CYS A 246 8.26 -13.79 23.19
CA CYS A 246 7.76 -14.85 24.06
C CYS A 246 7.57 -16.17 23.31
N PHE A 247 7.13 -16.07 22.05
CA PHE A 247 6.64 -17.18 21.23
C PHE A 247 7.68 -17.74 20.25
N GLY A 248 8.85 -17.11 20.17
CA GLY A 248 9.94 -17.57 19.30
C GLY A 248 10.86 -16.43 18.90
N GLU A 249 11.50 -16.56 17.75
CA GLU A 249 12.55 -15.65 17.30
C GLU A 249 12.17 -15.01 15.98
N VAL A 250 12.71 -13.83 15.72
CA VAL A 250 12.57 -13.14 14.43
C VAL A 250 13.95 -13.02 13.83
N TRP A 251 14.07 -13.42 12.57
CA TRP A 251 15.30 -13.45 11.81
C TRP A 251 15.12 -12.64 10.52
N MET A 252 16.14 -11.88 10.14
CA MET A 252 16.34 -11.48 8.77
C MET A 252 16.89 -12.70 8.03
N GLY A 253 16.37 -12.95 6.85
CA GLY A 253 16.82 -14.06 6.02
C GLY A 253 16.62 -13.82 4.55
N THR A 254 16.88 -14.86 3.78
CA THR A 254 16.77 -14.84 2.33
C THR A 254 15.95 -16.03 1.83
N TRP A 255 14.94 -15.76 1.00
CA TRP A 255 14.20 -16.78 0.26
C TRP A 255 14.85 -17.03 -1.11
N ASN A 256 15.07 -18.31 -1.45
CA ASN A 256 15.70 -18.78 -2.68
C ASN A 256 17.00 -18.04 -3.05
N GLY A 257 17.77 -17.63 -2.04
CA GLY A 257 19.04 -16.90 -2.22
C GLY A 257 18.93 -15.50 -2.84
N THR A 258 17.73 -15.00 -3.12
CA THR A 258 17.52 -13.77 -3.90
C THR A 258 16.70 -12.71 -3.17
N THR A 259 15.65 -13.12 -2.45
CA THR A 259 14.66 -12.18 -1.89
C THR A 259 14.85 -12.05 -0.39
N GLN A 260 15.14 -10.85 0.09
CA GLN A 260 15.26 -10.58 1.52
C GLN A 260 13.88 -10.63 2.19
N VAL A 261 13.79 -11.32 3.33
CA VAL A 261 12.56 -11.56 4.07
C VAL A 261 12.78 -11.49 5.58
N ALA A 262 11.72 -11.25 6.33
CA ALA A 262 11.69 -11.47 7.79
C ALA A 262 11.01 -12.82 8.08
N ILE A 263 11.67 -13.66 8.88
CA ILE A 263 11.25 -15.02 9.21
C ILE A 263 11.02 -15.09 10.71
N LYS A 264 9.77 -15.23 11.11
CA LYS A 264 9.39 -15.47 12.50
C LYS A 264 9.26 -16.98 12.72
N THR A 265 10.05 -17.51 13.63
CA THR A 265 10.00 -18.91 14.04
C THR A 265 9.09 -19.02 15.27
N LEU A 266 8.21 -20.01 15.28
CA LEU A 266 7.42 -20.35 16.47
C LEU A 266 8.07 -21.52 17.20
N LYS A 267 8.04 -21.49 18.53
CA LYS A 267 8.51 -22.62 19.34
C LYS A 267 7.62 -23.85 19.05
N PRO A 268 8.18 -25.07 19.04
CA PRO A 268 7.38 -26.29 18.92
C PRO A 268 6.27 -26.33 19.97
N SER A 269 5.14 -26.94 19.61
CA SER A 269 3.96 -27.08 20.49
C SER A 269 3.31 -25.77 20.93
N THR A 270 3.65 -24.63 20.29
CA THR A 270 2.91 -23.37 20.51
C THR A 270 1.46 -23.50 20.02
N MET A 271 1.23 -24.23 18.93
CA MET A 271 -0.09 -24.48 18.35
C MET A 271 -0.05 -25.63 17.34
N SER A 272 -1.22 -26.17 16.96
CA SER A 272 -1.28 -27.17 15.89
C SER A 272 -1.08 -26.52 14.49
N PRO A 273 -0.41 -27.21 13.56
CA PRO A 273 -0.27 -26.75 12.17
C PRO A 273 -1.60 -26.45 11.48
N GLU A 274 -2.67 -27.20 11.79
CA GLU A 274 -3.98 -27.03 11.18
C GLU A 274 -4.64 -25.72 11.62
N ALA A 275 -4.61 -25.41 12.91
CA ALA A 275 -5.14 -24.16 13.45
C ALA A 275 -4.34 -22.95 12.91
N PHE A 276 -3.02 -23.11 12.79
CA PHE A 276 -2.15 -22.09 12.20
C PHE A 276 -2.51 -21.80 10.75
N LEU A 277 -2.64 -22.83 9.92
CA LEU A 277 -2.96 -22.66 8.50
C LEU A 277 -4.32 -21.99 8.28
N GLN A 278 -5.32 -22.31 9.10
CA GLN A 278 -6.64 -21.68 9.01
C GLN A 278 -6.57 -20.16 9.22
N GLU A 279 -5.85 -19.70 10.24
CA GLU A 279 -5.70 -18.26 10.49
C GLU A 279 -4.74 -17.61 9.50
N ALA A 280 -3.66 -18.28 9.11
CA ALA A 280 -2.74 -17.78 8.09
C ALA A 280 -3.47 -17.51 6.76
N GLN A 281 -4.48 -18.31 6.41
CA GLN A 281 -5.35 -18.03 5.25
C GLN A 281 -6.21 -16.77 5.42
N VAL A 282 -6.64 -16.44 6.64
CA VAL A 282 -7.33 -15.17 6.92
C VAL A 282 -6.34 -14.01 6.82
N MET A 283 -5.18 -14.13 7.45
CA MET A 283 -4.10 -13.13 7.40
C MET A 283 -3.65 -12.84 5.95
N LYS A 284 -3.55 -13.86 5.09
CA LYS A 284 -3.21 -13.72 3.66
C LYS A 284 -4.17 -12.82 2.88
N LYS A 285 -5.45 -12.77 3.29
CA LYS A 285 -6.48 -11.94 2.64
C LYS A 285 -6.40 -10.48 3.06
N LEU A 286 -5.77 -10.17 4.19
CA LEU A 286 -5.60 -8.81 4.68
C LEU A 286 -4.45 -8.15 3.91
N ARG A 287 -4.81 -7.30 2.93
CA ARG A 287 -3.87 -6.63 2.04
C ARG A 287 -4.09 -5.13 2.10
N HIS A 288 -3.11 -4.42 2.65
CA HIS A 288 -3.15 -2.96 2.77
C HIS A 288 -1.73 -2.41 2.88
N GLU A 289 -1.47 -1.23 2.33
CA GLU A 289 -0.13 -0.63 2.28
C GLU A 289 0.47 -0.35 3.66
N LYS A 290 -0.38 -0.21 4.69
CA LYS A 290 0.02 0.04 6.09
C LYS A 290 -0.07 -1.21 6.98
N LEU A 291 -0.16 -2.40 6.37
CA LEU A 291 -0.03 -3.69 7.05
C LEU A 291 1.20 -4.42 6.50
N VAL A 292 1.94 -5.09 7.37
CA VAL A 292 3.07 -5.93 6.96
C VAL A 292 2.54 -7.11 6.18
N GLN A 293 3.04 -7.28 4.96
CA GLN A 293 2.59 -8.31 4.05
C GLN A 293 3.11 -9.69 4.49
N LEU A 294 2.17 -10.63 4.67
CA LEU A 294 2.44 -12.04 4.82
C LEU A 294 2.73 -12.65 3.44
N TYR A 295 3.95 -13.11 3.24
CA TYR A 295 4.40 -13.67 1.99
C TYR A 295 4.11 -15.16 1.88
N ALA A 296 4.54 -15.93 2.87
CA ALA A 296 4.49 -17.39 2.85
C ALA A 296 4.59 -17.94 4.27
N VAL A 297 4.38 -19.25 4.40
CA VAL A 297 4.49 -19.99 5.65
C VAL A 297 5.23 -21.32 5.43
N VAL A 298 5.87 -21.81 6.49
CA VAL A 298 6.27 -23.22 6.62
C VAL A 298 5.35 -23.81 7.68
N SER A 299 4.44 -24.68 7.27
CA SER A 299 3.40 -25.26 8.14
C SER A 299 3.91 -26.38 9.04
N GLU A 300 4.97 -27.08 8.63
CA GLU A 300 5.61 -28.10 9.45
C GLU A 300 6.35 -27.50 10.65
N GLU A 301 6.33 -28.18 11.79
CA GLU A 301 7.07 -27.72 12.97
C GLU A 301 8.59 -27.79 12.77
N PRO A 302 9.36 -26.79 13.26
CA PRO A 302 8.89 -25.54 13.84
C PRO A 302 8.28 -24.61 12.78
N ILE A 303 7.08 -24.07 13.05
CA ILE A 303 6.33 -23.23 12.10
C ILE A 303 7.09 -21.94 11.81
N TYR A 304 7.23 -21.57 10.53
CA TYR A 304 7.80 -20.29 10.10
C TYR A 304 6.74 -19.41 9.44
N ILE A 305 6.79 -18.11 9.77
CA ILE A 305 5.99 -17.07 9.15
C ILE A 305 6.94 -16.15 8.40
N VAL A 306 6.74 -16.03 7.08
CA VAL A 306 7.62 -15.25 6.20
C VAL A 306 6.90 -13.99 5.76
N THR A 307 7.51 -12.84 6.06
CA THR A 307 6.95 -11.51 5.81
C THR A 307 7.95 -10.62 5.09
N GLU A 308 7.50 -9.47 4.62
CA GLU A 308 8.40 -8.41 4.17
C GLU A 308 9.38 -7.99 5.28
N TYR A 309 10.63 -7.74 4.89
CA TYR A 309 11.63 -7.20 5.80
C TYR A 309 11.51 -5.68 5.88
N MET A 310 11.46 -5.13 7.10
CA MET A 310 11.36 -3.70 7.37
C MET A 310 12.66 -3.20 8.01
N GLY A 311 13.45 -2.47 7.22
CA GLY A 311 14.85 -2.18 7.52
C GLY A 311 15.14 -1.31 8.75
N GLN A 312 14.16 -0.54 9.24
CA GLN A 312 14.32 0.32 10.42
C GLN A 312 13.81 -0.35 11.71
N GLY A 313 13.39 -1.61 11.65
CA GLY A 313 12.95 -2.38 12.81
C GLY A 313 11.62 -1.90 13.40
N SER A 314 11.43 -2.11 14.71
CA SER A 314 10.20 -1.71 15.40
C SER A 314 10.14 -0.19 15.61
N LEU A 315 8.94 0.38 15.60
CA LEU A 315 8.72 1.80 15.90
C LEU A 315 9.20 2.14 17.32
N LEU A 316 9.05 1.20 18.27
CA LEU A 316 9.55 1.39 19.64
C LEU A 316 11.07 1.62 19.67
N ASP A 317 11.83 0.79 18.97
CA ASP A 317 13.29 0.91 18.91
C ASP A 317 13.70 2.13 18.08
N PHE A 318 12.99 2.39 16.97
CA PHE A 318 13.20 3.56 16.13
C PHE A 318 13.05 4.86 16.91
N LEU A 319 11.99 5.00 17.71
CA LEU A 319 11.72 6.18 18.54
C LEU A 319 12.81 6.43 19.60
N LYS A 320 13.39 5.36 20.14
CA LYS A 320 14.48 5.44 21.13
C LYS A 320 15.85 5.70 20.50
N GLY A 321 16.01 5.35 19.23
CA GLY A 321 17.21 5.62 18.44
C GLY A 321 17.41 7.10 18.14
N ASP A 322 18.59 7.44 17.60
CA ASP A 322 18.99 8.84 17.38
C ASP A 322 18.10 9.54 16.34
N MET A 323 17.68 8.82 15.30
CA MET A 323 16.71 9.34 14.32
C MET A 323 15.34 9.63 14.97
N GLY A 324 14.85 8.73 15.84
CA GLY A 324 13.58 8.90 16.55
C GLY A 324 13.55 10.12 17.48
N LYS A 325 14.68 10.40 18.14
CA LYS A 325 14.85 11.60 18.99
C LYS A 325 14.73 12.89 18.18
N MET A 326 15.18 12.91 16.93
CA MET A 326 15.10 14.07 16.05
C MET A 326 13.71 14.30 15.42
N LEU A 327 12.79 13.33 15.51
CA LEU A 327 11.46 13.49 14.93
C LEU A 327 10.69 14.64 15.59
N ARG A 328 10.06 15.47 14.77
CA ARG A 328 9.15 16.53 15.24
C ARG A 328 7.70 16.06 15.23
N LEU A 329 6.83 16.80 15.91
CA LEU A 329 5.40 16.50 16.01
C LEU A 329 4.73 16.19 14.65
N PRO A 330 4.99 16.91 13.54
CA PRO A 330 4.39 16.56 12.25
C PRO A 330 4.70 15.14 11.77
N GLN A 331 5.93 14.67 11.98
CA GLN A 331 6.34 13.31 11.61
C GLN A 331 5.71 12.27 12.53
N LEU A 332 5.59 12.56 13.84
CA LEU A 332 4.92 11.66 14.78
C LEU A 332 3.42 11.51 14.48
N VAL A 333 2.76 12.61 14.12
CA VAL A 333 1.35 12.61 13.69
C VAL A 333 1.18 11.87 12.36
N ASP A 334 2.13 12.00 11.42
CA ASP A 334 2.15 11.22 10.18
C ASP A 334 2.31 9.71 10.42
N MET A 335 3.20 9.31 11.32
CA MET A 335 3.31 7.91 11.72
C MET A 335 2.00 7.41 12.35
N ALA A 336 1.38 8.21 13.23
CA ALA A 336 0.10 7.88 13.84
C ALA A 336 -1.01 7.71 12.79
N SER A 337 -1.11 8.61 11.80
CA SER A 337 -2.12 8.51 10.74
C SER A 337 -1.93 7.27 9.87
N GLN A 338 -0.67 6.91 9.56
CA GLN A 338 -0.37 5.69 8.81
C GLN A 338 -0.85 4.43 9.56
N ILE A 339 -0.61 4.38 10.88
CA ILE A 339 -1.05 3.27 11.73
C ILE A 339 -2.58 3.24 11.81
N ALA A 340 -3.23 4.39 12.01
CA ALA A 340 -4.69 4.52 12.00
C ALA A 340 -5.29 4.05 10.67
N SER A 341 -4.67 4.38 9.53
CA SER A 341 -5.08 3.92 8.20
C SER A 341 -5.03 2.39 8.07
N GLY A 342 -3.95 1.76 8.54
CA GLY A 342 -3.85 0.30 8.62
C GLY A 342 -4.95 -0.32 9.49
N MET A 343 -5.20 0.26 10.65
CA MET A 343 -6.23 -0.22 11.57
C MET A 343 -7.67 0.07 11.10
N ALA A 344 -7.90 1.13 10.33
CA ALA A 344 -9.18 1.41 9.69
C ALA A 344 -9.50 0.34 8.63
N TYR A 345 -8.47 -0.15 7.91
CA TYR A 345 -8.64 -1.31 7.04
C TYR A 345 -8.97 -2.58 7.84
N VAL A 346 -8.27 -2.85 8.94
CA VAL A 346 -8.57 -3.99 9.84
C VAL A 346 -10.00 -3.93 10.38
N GLU A 347 -10.47 -2.75 10.76
CA GLU A 347 -11.86 -2.47 11.18
C GLU A 347 -12.87 -2.82 10.06
N ARG A 348 -12.65 -2.34 8.83
CA ARG A 348 -13.52 -2.66 7.68
C ARG A 348 -13.56 -4.14 7.33
N MET A 349 -12.48 -4.87 7.60
CA MET A 349 -12.40 -6.31 7.40
C MET A 349 -13.01 -7.10 8.57
N ASN A 350 -13.62 -6.42 9.56
CA ASN A 350 -14.19 -7.00 10.78
C ASN A 350 -13.18 -7.89 11.54
N TYR A 351 -11.94 -7.44 11.59
CA TYR A 351 -10.84 -8.15 12.24
C TYR A 351 -10.37 -7.41 13.50
N VAL A 352 -9.68 -8.10 14.40
CA VAL A 352 -9.19 -7.54 15.68
C VAL A 352 -7.71 -7.87 15.84
N HIS A 353 -6.89 -6.86 16.12
CA HIS A 353 -5.44 -6.98 16.24
C HIS A 353 -5.00 -7.62 17.57
N ARG A 354 -5.59 -7.16 18.69
CA ARG A 354 -5.39 -7.65 20.07
C ARG A 354 -4.05 -7.33 20.75
N ASP A 355 -2.98 -7.05 20.01
CA ASP A 355 -1.69 -6.60 20.57
C ASP A 355 -1.13 -5.33 19.88
N LEU A 356 -1.95 -4.27 19.75
CA LEU A 356 -1.50 -3.05 19.08
C LEU A 356 -0.62 -2.19 20.00
N ARG A 357 0.64 -1.97 19.61
CA ARG A 357 1.63 -1.16 20.35
C ARG A 357 2.83 -0.82 19.48
N ALA A 358 3.66 0.15 19.87
CA ALA A 358 4.82 0.55 19.08
C ALA A 358 5.82 -0.59 18.79
N ALA A 359 5.89 -1.62 19.64
CA ALA A 359 6.73 -2.79 19.40
C ALA A 359 6.26 -3.66 18.22
N ASN A 360 4.97 -3.60 17.86
CA ASN A 360 4.34 -4.34 16.76
C ASN A 360 4.05 -3.44 15.55
N ILE A 361 4.62 -2.24 15.50
CA ILE A 361 4.66 -1.41 14.30
C ILE A 361 6.08 -1.49 13.76
N LEU A 362 6.23 -1.78 12.46
CA LEU A 362 7.54 -1.77 11.80
C LEU A 362 7.72 -0.50 10.98
N VAL A 363 8.96 -0.01 10.94
CA VAL A 363 9.35 1.19 10.23
C VAL A 363 10.19 0.82 9.01
N GLY A 364 9.80 1.36 7.86
CA GLY A 364 10.50 1.23 6.59
C GLY A 364 11.18 2.54 6.20
N ASP A 365 11.65 2.59 4.95
CA ASP A 365 12.24 3.80 4.40
C ASP A 365 11.22 4.96 4.36
N ASN A 366 11.73 6.20 4.38
CA ASN A 366 10.92 7.42 4.38
C ASN A 366 9.85 7.46 5.48
N LEU A 367 10.13 6.86 6.65
CA LEU A 367 9.23 6.83 7.82
C LEU A 367 7.89 6.12 7.54
N VAL A 368 7.86 5.18 6.60
CA VAL A 368 6.68 4.34 6.37
C VAL A 368 6.45 3.46 7.59
N CYS A 369 5.24 3.49 8.16
CA CYS A 369 4.83 2.63 9.27
C CYS A 369 3.86 1.57 8.78
N LYS A 370 4.11 0.31 9.16
CA LYS A 370 3.22 -0.81 8.89
C LYS A 370 2.90 -1.57 10.17
N VAL A 371 1.63 -1.93 10.36
CA VAL A 371 1.18 -2.76 11.48
C VAL A 371 1.61 -4.22 11.22
N ALA A 372 2.29 -4.82 12.18
CA ALA A 372 2.79 -6.19 12.13
C ALA A 372 2.10 -7.06 13.19
N ASP A 373 2.34 -8.38 13.14
CA ASP A 373 1.85 -9.35 14.14
C ASP A 373 0.32 -9.38 14.35
N PHE A 374 -0.46 -8.80 13.44
CA PHE A 374 -1.92 -8.87 13.47
C PHE A 374 -2.39 -10.31 13.32
N GLY A 375 -3.28 -10.77 14.21
CA GLY A 375 -3.85 -12.11 14.17
C GLY A 375 -3.06 -13.20 14.89
N LEU A 376 -1.78 -12.98 15.21
CA LEU A 376 -0.97 -13.96 15.93
C LEU A 376 -1.39 -14.12 17.40
N ALA A 377 -1.93 -13.07 18.02
CA ALA A 377 -2.42 -13.13 19.40
C ALA A 377 -3.68 -14.01 19.54
N ARG A 378 -4.49 -14.13 18.47
CA ARG A 378 -5.68 -14.98 18.42
C ARG A 378 -5.32 -16.47 18.35
N LEU A 379 -4.21 -16.79 17.69
CA LEU A 379 -3.75 -18.17 17.48
C LEU A 379 -3.25 -18.88 18.72
N ILE A 380 -2.96 -18.13 19.77
CA ILE A 380 -2.37 -18.63 21.02
C ILE A 380 -3.48 -18.94 22.06
N GLU A 381 -4.76 -18.67 21.71
CA GLU A 381 -5.89 -18.74 22.63
C GLU A 381 -6.26 -20.15 23.12
N ASP A 382 -5.82 -21.23 22.46
CA ASP A 382 -6.33 -22.56 22.81
C ASP A 382 -5.67 -23.24 24.03
N ASN A 383 -4.55 -22.73 24.58
CA ASN A 383 -3.97 -23.35 25.80
C ASN A 383 -3.29 -22.41 26.82
N GLU A 384 -2.87 -21.18 26.47
CA GLU A 384 -2.05 -20.35 27.39
C GLU A 384 -2.51 -18.90 27.57
N TYR A 385 -3.63 -18.48 26.96
CA TYR A 385 -4.08 -17.08 26.98
C TYR A 385 -5.37 -16.80 27.77
N THR A 386 -5.88 -17.79 28.50
CA THR A 386 -6.82 -17.47 29.59
C THR A 386 -6.03 -16.85 30.73
N ALA A 387 -6.55 -15.76 31.32
CA ALA A 387 -5.99 -15.00 32.44
C ALA A 387 -5.82 -15.84 33.73
N ARG A 388 -5.08 -16.93 33.67
CA ARG A 388 -4.49 -17.62 34.81
C ARG A 388 -3.22 -16.85 35.12
N GLN A 389 -3.10 -16.43 36.37
CA GLN A 389 -1.97 -15.67 36.93
C GLN A 389 -0.64 -16.20 36.37
N GLY A 390 -0.01 -15.47 35.43
CA GLY A 390 1.26 -15.86 34.81
C GLY A 390 1.42 -15.58 33.31
N ALA A 391 0.34 -15.31 32.57
CA ALA A 391 0.45 -15.01 31.13
C ALA A 391 1.19 -13.68 30.85
N LYS A 392 2.16 -13.71 29.92
CA LYS A 392 2.97 -12.56 29.46
C LYS A 392 2.16 -11.60 28.57
N PHE A 393 1.11 -11.03 29.16
CA PHE A 393 0.14 -10.19 28.47
C PHE A 393 0.54 -8.70 28.56
N PRO A 394 0.39 -7.89 27.49
CA PRO A 394 0.75 -6.46 27.48
C PRO A 394 -0.31 -5.61 28.20
N ILE A 395 -0.48 -5.83 29.52
CA ILE A 395 -1.53 -5.24 30.37
C ILE A 395 -1.65 -3.72 30.18
N LYS A 396 -0.52 -3.00 30.09
CA LYS A 396 -0.51 -1.53 29.96
C LYS A 396 -1.12 -0.99 28.66
N TRP A 397 -1.21 -1.81 27.63
CA TRP A 397 -1.84 -1.44 26.34
C TRP A 397 -3.27 -1.96 26.21
N THR A 398 -3.70 -2.82 27.12
CA THR A 398 -4.96 -3.53 26.97
C THR A 398 -6.10 -2.74 27.59
N ALA A 399 -7.22 -2.67 26.87
CA ALA A 399 -8.46 -2.13 27.38
C ALA A 399 -8.96 -2.90 28.62
N PRO A 400 -9.60 -2.24 29.60
CA PRO A 400 -10.01 -2.88 30.85
C PRO A 400 -10.96 -4.07 30.62
N GLU A 401 -11.89 -3.97 29.68
CA GLU A 401 -12.83 -5.06 29.38
C GLU A 401 -12.14 -6.29 28.75
N ALA A 402 -11.07 -6.06 27.98
CA ALA A 402 -10.28 -7.14 27.40
C ALA A 402 -9.38 -7.80 28.46
N ALA A 403 -8.77 -7.00 29.33
CA ALA A 403 -7.91 -7.52 30.41
C ALA A 403 -8.70 -8.28 31.50
N LEU A 404 -9.90 -7.80 31.87
CA LEU A 404 -10.70 -8.37 32.95
C LEU A 404 -11.60 -9.52 32.49
N TYR A 405 -12.17 -9.42 31.28
CA TYR A 405 -13.20 -10.33 30.81
C TYR A 405 -12.86 -11.05 29.50
N GLY A 406 -11.66 -10.85 28.95
CA GLY A 406 -11.26 -11.44 27.67
C GLY A 406 -12.05 -10.90 26.47
N ARG A 407 -12.71 -9.75 26.59
CA ARG A 407 -13.56 -9.17 25.53
C ARG A 407 -12.74 -8.34 24.54
N PHE A 408 -12.07 -9.01 23.61
CA PHE A 408 -11.33 -8.36 22.54
C PHE A 408 -12.24 -7.95 21.38
N THR A 409 -12.21 -6.66 21.05
CA THR A 409 -12.96 -6.05 19.95
C THR A 409 -12.12 -5.00 19.25
N ILE A 410 -12.57 -4.49 18.10
CA ILE A 410 -11.91 -3.33 17.47
C ILE A 410 -11.87 -2.11 18.41
N LYS A 411 -12.85 -1.95 19.31
CA LYS A 411 -12.87 -0.88 20.32
C LYS A 411 -11.81 -1.08 21.41
N SER A 412 -11.42 -2.33 21.71
CA SER A 412 -10.25 -2.58 22.55
C SER A 412 -8.93 -2.25 21.84
N ASP A 413 -8.85 -2.40 20.51
CA ASP A 413 -7.68 -1.93 19.74
C ASP A 413 -7.62 -0.40 19.69
N VAL A 414 -8.76 0.29 19.64
CA VAL A 414 -8.82 1.76 19.74
C VAL A 414 -8.21 2.26 21.06
N TRP A 415 -8.48 1.56 22.17
CA TRP A 415 -7.81 1.85 23.45
C TRP A 415 -6.28 1.71 23.33
N SER A 416 -5.82 0.59 22.77
CA SER A 416 -4.41 0.31 22.56
C SER A 416 -3.75 1.35 21.64
N PHE A 417 -4.47 1.85 20.63
CA PHE A 417 -4.01 2.96 19.79
C PHE A 417 -3.82 4.24 20.59
N GLY A 418 -4.74 4.57 21.50
CA GLY A 418 -4.56 5.70 22.43
C GLY A 418 -3.27 5.58 23.26
N ILE A 419 -2.94 4.37 23.75
CA ILE A 419 -1.67 4.11 24.45
C ILE A 419 -0.48 4.27 23.50
N LEU A 420 -0.57 3.76 22.27
CA LEU A 420 0.47 3.92 21.24
C LEU A 420 0.75 5.40 20.93
N LEU A 421 -0.28 6.26 20.87
CA LEU A 421 -0.10 7.71 20.71
C LEU A 421 0.76 8.31 21.84
N THR A 422 0.64 7.80 23.07
CA THR A 422 1.54 8.23 24.16
C THR A 422 2.97 7.78 23.93
N GLU A 423 3.20 6.58 23.38
CA GLU A 423 4.53 6.10 23.03
C GLU A 423 5.17 7.02 21.97
N LEU A 424 4.41 7.40 20.94
CA LEU A 424 4.87 8.37 19.93
C LEU A 424 5.22 9.72 20.57
N ALA A 425 4.30 10.30 21.36
CA ALA A 425 4.48 11.60 22.00
C ALA A 425 5.66 11.61 23.00
N THR A 426 5.98 10.47 23.60
CA THR A 426 7.03 10.36 24.64
C THR A 426 8.31 9.70 24.16
N LYS A 427 8.46 9.45 22.85
CA LYS A 427 9.66 8.79 22.27
C LYS A 427 9.89 7.38 22.81
N GLY A 428 8.83 6.61 22.92
CA GLY A 428 8.87 5.20 23.32
C GLY A 428 9.05 4.98 24.83
N ARG A 429 8.67 5.94 25.68
CA ARG A 429 8.62 5.71 27.13
C ARG A 429 7.56 4.65 27.44
N VAL A 430 7.83 3.84 28.46
CA VAL A 430 6.88 2.83 28.92
C VAL A 430 5.63 3.54 29.47
N PRO A 431 4.41 3.13 29.05
CA PRO A 431 3.17 3.69 29.58
C PRO A 431 3.07 3.54 31.10
N TYR A 432 2.31 4.43 31.74
CA TYR A 432 2.11 4.45 33.19
C TYR A 432 3.44 4.37 33.96
N PRO A 433 4.32 5.38 33.83
CA PRO A 433 5.64 5.36 34.46
C PRO A 433 5.49 5.23 35.98
N GLY A 434 6.29 4.35 36.58
CA GLY A 434 6.26 4.07 38.02
C GLY A 434 5.20 3.06 38.48
N MET A 435 4.24 2.67 37.63
CA MET A 435 3.21 1.69 37.97
C MET A 435 3.53 0.29 37.44
N VAL A 436 3.29 -0.73 38.27
CA VAL A 436 3.35 -2.15 37.87
C VAL A 436 2.04 -2.61 37.23
N ASN A 437 2.05 -3.71 36.46
CA ASN A 437 0.88 -4.16 35.69
C ASN A 437 -0.41 -4.28 36.50
N ARG A 438 -0.34 -4.86 37.71
CA ARG A 438 -1.51 -5.00 38.59
C ARG A 438 -2.09 -3.65 39.00
N GLU A 439 -1.22 -2.71 39.38
CA GLU A 439 -1.62 -1.37 39.79
C GLU A 439 -2.26 -0.60 38.64
N VAL A 440 -1.73 -0.71 37.42
CA VAL A 440 -2.32 -0.06 36.23
C VAL A 440 -3.77 -0.48 36.03
N LEU A 441 -4.07 -1.79 36.11
CA LEU A 441 -5.42 -2.29 35.91
C LEU A 441 -6.39 -1.72 36.97
N ASP A 442 -6.00 -1.78 38.24
CA ASP A 442 -6.81 -1.28 39.36
C ASP A 442 -7.06 0.25 39.24
N GLN A 443 -6.05 1.02 38.84
CA GLN A 443 -6.16 2.48 38.70
C GLN A 443 -7.02 2.87 37.48
N VAL A 444 -6.82 2.20 36.35
CA VAL A 444 -7.60 2.43 35.12
C VAL A 444 -9.08 2.14 35.35
N GLU A 445 -9.41 1.08 36.09
CA GLU A 445 -10.78 0.74 36.47
C GLU A 445 -11.42 1.82 37.36
N ARG A 446 -10.64 2.43 38.27
CA ARG A 446 -11.04 3.58 39.10
C ARG A 446 -11.18 4.90 38.33
N GLY A 447 -10.88 4.91 37.03
CA GLY A 447 -11.03 6.07 36.17
C GLY A 447 -9.75 6.87 35.94
N TYR A 448 -8.60 6.42 36.46
CA TYR A 448 -7.32 7.08 36.17
C TYR A 448 -7.00 7.01 34.67
N ARG A 449 -6.49 8.11 34.12
CA ARG A 449 -5.92 8.21 32.77
C ARG A 449 -4.60 8.95 32.84
N MET A 450 -3.66 8.63 31.93
CA MET A 450 -2.37 9.31 31.91
C MET A 450 -2.54 10.81 31.63
N PRO A 451 -1.79 11.68 32.33
CA PRO A 451 -1.80 13.12 32.06
C PRO A 451 -1.21 13.41 30.67
N CYS A 452 -1.47 14.61 30.15
CA CYS A 452 -0.89 15.07 28.89
C CYS A 452 0.64 15.00 28.97
N PRO A 453 1.33 14.30 28.04
CA PRO A 453 2.77 14.30 28.00
C PRO A 453 3.36 15.70 27.78
N ALA A 454 4.57 15.92 28.27
CA ALA A 454 5.31 17.16 27.98
C ALA A 454 5.49 17.31 26.46
N GLU A 455 5.33 18.53 25.95
CA GLU A 455 5.42 18.88 24.51
C GLU A 455 4.32 18.25 23.62
N CYS A 456 3.36 17.52 24.19
CA CYS A 456 2.20 17.03 23.48
C CYS A 456 1.12 18.13 23.40
N PRO A 457 0.58 18.45 22.22
CA PRO A 457 -0.55 19.37 22.12
C PRO A 457 -1.80 18.81 22.79
N GLU A 458 -2.58 19.69 23.41
CA GLU A 458 -3.81 19.34 24.11
C GLU A 458 -4.80 18.59 23.21
N SER A 459 -4.96 19.01 21.95
CA SER A 459 -5.86 18.34 20.99
C SER A 459 -5.47 16.89 20.70
N LEU A 460 -4.18 16.54 20.75
CA LEU A 460 -3.73 15.16 20.58
C LEU A 460 -3.97 14.34 21.86
N HIS A 461 -3.85 14.96 23.04
CA HIS A 461 -4.20 14.33 24.32
C HIS A 461 -5.71 14.12 24.46
N GLU A 462 -6.54 15.06 24.02
CA GLU A 462 -8.00 14.89 23.94
C GLU A 462 -8.38 13.69 23.06
N LEU A 463 -7.67 13.49 21.93
CA LEU A 463 -7.84 12.31 21.10
C LEU A 463 -7.52 11.03 21.89
N MET A 464 -6.41 11.00 22.65
CA MET A 464 -6.06 9.87 23.52
C MET A 464 -7.15 9.59 24.57
N LEU A 465 -7.67 10.64 25.22
CA LEU A 465 -8.76 10.51 26.19
C LEU A 465 -10.04 9.95 25.55
N SER A 466 -10.34 10.32 24.31
CA SER A 466 -11.46 9.75 23.55
C SER A 466 -11.27 8.25 23.28
N CYS A 467 -10.04 7.80 23.00
CA CYS A 467 -9.71 6.38 22.87
C CYS A 467 -9.85 5.61 24.19
N TRP A 468 -9.67 6.28 25.34
CA TRP A 468 -9.74 5.66 26.66
C TRP A 468 -11.06 5.88 27.40
N ARG A 469 -12.15 6.16 26.67
CA ARG A 469 -13.50 6.12 27.23
C ARG A 469 -13.76 4.75 27.87
N LYS A 470 -14.43 4.78 29.03
CA LYS A 470 -14.71 3.57 29.81
C LYS A 470 -15.56 2.61 28.99
N GLU A 471 -16.67 3.11 28.46
CA GLU A 471 -17.56 2.35 27.61
C GLU A 471 -16.94 2.18 26.21
N PRO A 472 -16.74 0.94 25.70
CA PRO A 472 -16.12 0.70 24.41
C PRO A 472 -16.81 1.40 23.23
N GLU A 473 -18.15 1.49 23.28
CA GLU A 473 -18.96 2.08 22.21
C GLU A 473 -18.81 3.60 22.10
N GLU A 474 -18.36 4.28 23.16
CA GLU A 474 -18.08 5.73 23.14
C GLU A 474 -16.72 6.07 22.52
N ARG A 475 -15.87 5.06 22.27
CA ARG A 475 -14.56 5.27 21.65
C ARG A 475 -14.75 5.52 20.13
N PRO A 476 -13.93 6.36 19.50
CA PRO A 476 -14.04 6.63 18.07
C PRO A 476 -13.81 5.40 17.20
N THR A 477 -14.11 5.49 15.90
CA THR A 477 -13.70 4.50 14.89
C THR A 477 -12.28 4.79 14.42
N PHE A 478 -11.59 3.80 13.83
CA PHE A 478 -10.28 4.06 13.23
C PHE A 478 -10.38 4.93 11.98
N GLU A 479 -11.50 4.87 11.26
CA GLU A 479 -11.80 5.81 10.17
C GLU A 479 -11.80 7.28 10.65
N TYR A 480 -12.45 7.56 11.78
CA TYR A 480 -12.42 8.90 12.38
C TYR A 480 -10.99 9.29 12.83
N LEU A 481 -10.29 8.39 13.52
CA LEU A 481 -8.92 8.63 13.98
C LEU A 481 -7.97 8.92 12.81
N GLN A 482 -8.10 8.17 11.71
CA GLN A 482 -7.36 8.40 10.48
C GLN A 482 -7.62 9.81 9.94
N GLY A 483 -8.88 10.17 9.72
CA GLY A 483 -9.24 11.49 9.19
C GLY A 483 -8.77 12.64 10.08
N PHE A 484 -8.94 12.52 11.40
CA PHE A 484 -8.46 13.53 12.35
C PHE A 484 -6.94 13.74 12.27
N LEU A 485 -6.16 12.66 12.18
CA LEU A 485 -4.70 12.74 12.10
C LEU A 485 -4.20 13.14 10.70
N GLU A 486 -5.01 12.90 9.66
CA GLU A 486 -4.82 13.39 8.30
C GLU A 486 -4.96 14.90 8.18
N ASP A 487 -5.96 15.46 8.84
CA ASP A 487 -6.25 16.89 8.75
C ASP A 487 -5.66 17.72 9.88
N TYR A 488 -4.83 17.12 10.75
CA TYR A 488 -4.34 17.73 11.99
C TYR A 488 -3.63 19.09 11.80
N PHE A 489 -2.95 19.30 10.66
CA PHE A 489 -2.27 20.56 10.34
C PHE A 489 -2.88 21.33 9.16
N THR A 490 -3.93 20.81 8.54
CA THR A 490 -4.35 21.22 7.18
C THR A 490 -5.46 22.28 7.17
N SER A 491 -5.98 22.71 8.33
CA SER A 491 -7.19 23.53 8.40
C SER A 491 -7.06 24.98 7.89
N THR A 492 -5.87 25.44 7.49
CA THR A 492 -5.64 26.86 7.11
C THR A 492 -5.15 27.13 5.68
N GLU A 493 -4.89 26.11 4.84
CA GLU A 493 -4.31 26.32 3.49
C GLU A 493 -5.21 25.85 2.34
N PRO A 494 -5.20 26.55 1.18
CA PRO A 494 -5.94 26.11 0.01
C PRO A 494 -5.41 24.76 -0.49
N GLN A 495 -6.32 23.79 -0.65
CA GLN A 495 -5.99 22.41 -1.01
C GLN A 495 -5.33 22.26 -2.40
N TYR A 496 -5.58 23.22 -3.28
CA TYR A 496 -4.98 23.33 -4.61
C TYR A 496 -4.59 24.77 -4.89
N GLN A 497 -3.52 24.97 -5.65
CA GLN A 497 -3.13 26.30 -6.12
C GLN A 497 -4.16 26.80 -7.17
N PRO A 498 -4.63 28.07 -7.07
CA PRO A 498 -5.60 28.61 -8.01
C PRO A 498 -4.97 28.75 -9.40
N GLY A 499 -5.75 28.42 -10.44
CA GLY A 499 -5.31 28.59 -11.83
C GLY A 499 -5.33 30.05 -12.31
N GLU A 500 -5.88 30.98 -11.52
CA GLU A 500 -6.13 32.37 -11.92
C GLU A 500 -4.89 33.28 -11.81
N ASN A 501 -3.87 32.85 -11.04
CA ASN A 501 -2.58 33.53 -10.93
C ASN A 501 -1.50 32.91 -11.86
N LEU A 502 -1.90 31.98 -12.75
CA LEU A 502 -1.03 31.26 -13.70
C LEU A 502 -1.06 31.88 -15.11
#